data_AF-A0A815W9J4-F1
#
_entry.id   AF-A0A815W9J4-F1
#
_cell.length_a   1.000
_cell.length_b   1.000
_cell.length_c   1.000
_cell.angle_alpha   90.00
_cell.angle_beta   90.00
_cell.angle_gamma   90.00
#
_symmetry.space_group_name_H-M   'P 1'
#
loop_
_entity.id
_entity.type
_entity.pdbx_description
1 polymer ?
#
loop_
_entity_poly.entity_id
_entity_poly.type
_entity_poly.pdbx_seq_one_letter_code
_entity_poly.pdbx_strand_id
1 'polypeptide(L)'
;YDTSVCTTPTCSFDNVYQPKPIASTLKFIAISAWYSTFHTLAENVTVLPDGNGNYDLSSTNFTQIRAAIKAICEQSWSDVNDTSPYRPLLCFNSMHHWTLLEYGYGMTNDNLKNFQIIRTVDSNEIGWTLGYMINQTNYLDAQSRPERLLTKAEFGGLLGLCSFCLLVSVIIGIITMYHIHRNRN
;
A
#
# COMPACT_ATOMS: atom_id res chain seq x y z
N TYR A 1 5.98 -20.64 18.37
CA TYR A 1 7.16 -19.88 17.96
C TYR A 1 8.20 -20.07 19.03
N ASP A 2 9.27 -20.82 18.75
CA ASP A 2 10.38 -20.99 19.70
C ASP A 2 11.34 -19.80 19.57
N THR A 3 11.49 -19.02 20.63
CA THR A 3 12.40 -17.86 20.67
C THR A 3 13.61 -18.11 21.58
N SER A 4 13.80 -19.33 22.07
CA SER A 4 14.83 -19.68 23.06
C SER A 4 16.23 -19.81 22.47
N VAL A 5 16.34 -20.14 21.17
CA VAL A 5 17.62 -20.36 20.48
C VAL A 5 17.78 -19.40 19.29
N CYS A 6 18.92 -18.69 19.24
CA CYS A 6 19.31 -17.85 18.11
C CYS A 6 20.83 -17.89 17.89
N THR A 7 21.25 -18.72 16.94
CA THR A 7 22.67 -18.95 16.59
C THR A 7 23.26 -17.80 15.76
N THR A 8 22.43 -17.10 14.99
CA THR A 8 22.81 -15.92 14.20
C THR A 8 21.94 -14.73 14.59
N PRO A 9 22.27 -13.98 15.65
CA PRO A 9 21.52 -12.79 16.04
C PRO A 9 21.51 -11.73 14.93
N THR A 10 20.39 -11.06 14.66
CA THR A 10 19.05 -11.18 15.27
C THR A 10 18.19 -12.28 14.63
N CYS A 11 17.25 -12.86 15.39
CA CYS A 11 16.31 -13.89 14.90
C CYS A 11 14.85 -13.46 15.08
N SER A 12 13.97 -14.08 14.30
CA SER A 12 12.52 -14.08 14.53
C SER A 12 12.14 -15.18 15.53
N PHE A 13 11.91 -16.39 15.03
CA PHE A 13 11.62 -17.60 15.80
C PHE A 13 12.23 -18.82 15.11
N ASP A 14 12.30 -19.94 15.82
CA ASP A 14 12.82 -21.23 15.36
C ASP A 14 14.25 -21.13 14.78
N ASN A 15 15.11 -20.32 15.41
CA ASN A 15 16.49 -20.06 14.99
C ASN A 15 16.61 -19.48 13.54
N VAL A 16 15.58 -18.81 13.04
CA VAL A 16 15.59 -18.16 11.72
C VAL A 16 16.10 -16.73 11.85
N TYR A 17 17.15 -16.40 11.09
CA TYR A 17 17.70 -15.05 11.02
C TYR A 17 16.65 -14.04 10.55
N GLN A 18 16.53 -12.93 11.28
CA GLN A 18 15.77 -11.75 10.90
C GLN A 18 16.71 -10.54 11.02
N PRO A 19 16.84 -9.66 10.01
CA PRO A 19 17.64 -8.45 10.10
C PRO A 19 17.22 -7.56 11.29
N LYS A 20 18.05 -6.55 11.62
CA LYS A 20 17.89 -5.57 12.73
C LYS A 20 16.44 -5.37 13.18
N PRO A 21 16.17 -5.14 14.49
CA PRO A 21 14.81 -4.96 15.01
C PRO A 21 14.00 -4.06 14.09
N ILE A 22 12.80 -4.53 13.72
CA ILE A 22 11.97 -3.88 12.73
C ILE A 22 11.90 -2.40 13.07
N ALA A 23 12.50 -1.55 12.23
CA ALA A 23 12.57 -0.13 12.52
C ALA A 23 11.15 0.43 12.53
N SER A 24 10.83 1.28 13.52
CA SER A 24 9.50 1.90 13.63
C SER A 24 9.17 2.78 12.43
N THR A 25 10.16 3.21 11.65
CA THR A 25 10.00 3.99 10.41
C THR A 25 9.63 3.16 9.18
N LEU A 26 9.78 1.83 9.24
CA LEU A 26 9.42 0.96 8.13
C LEU A 26 7.90 0.84 8.03
N LYS A 27 7.40 1.00 6.81
CA LYS A 27 5.98 0.79 6.48
C LYS A 27 5.77 -0.64 6.03
N PHE A 28 4.78 -1.28 6.62
CA PHE A 28 4.39 -2.64 6.27
C PHE A 28 2.97 -2.66 5.78
N ILE A 29 2.73 -3.46 4.75
CA ILE A 29 1.40 -3.80 4.28
C ILE A 29 1.16 -5.28 4.52
N ALA A 30 -0.02 -5.61 5.04
CA ALA A 30 -0.51 -6.97 5.11
C ALA A 30 -1.70 -7.15 4.18
N ILE A 31 -1.71 -8.27 3.46
CA ILE A 31 -2.65 -8.57 2.37
C ILE A 31 -3.22 -9.98 2.53
N SER A 32 -4.10 -10.41 1.63
CA SER A 32 -4.61 -11.78 1.57
C SER A 32 -5.30 -12.22 2.89
N ALA A 33 -4.89 -13.33 3.52
CA ALA A 33 -5.53 -13.84 4.74
C ALA A 33 -5.53 -12.85 5.91
N TRP A 34 -4.53 -11.97 5.99
CA TRP A 34 -4.50 -10.88 6.97
C TRP A 34 -5.68 -9.93 6.78
N TYR A 35 -5.97 -9.56 5.53
CA TYR A 35 -7.12 -8.74 5.18
C TYR A 35 -8.43 -9.42 5.57
N SER A 36 -8.65 -10.66 5.10
CA SER A 36 -9.90 -11.39 5.38
C SER A 36 -10.13 -11.59 6.88
N THR A 37 -9.07 -11.85 7.66
CA THR A 37 -9.17 -11.98 9.12
C THR A 37 -9.48 -10.63 9.78
N PHE A 38 -8.72 -9.59 9.43
CA PHE A 38 -8.84 -8.31 10.10
C PHE A 38 -10.13 -7.59 9.73
N HIS A 39 -10.63 -7.75 8.50
CA HIS A 39 -11.89 -7.15 8.06
C HIS A 39 -13.04 -7.47 9.04
N THR A 40 -13.14 -8.72 9.49
CA THR A 40 -14.14 -9.12 10.50
C THR A 40 -13.78 -8.66 11.92
N LEU A 41 -12.49 -8.56 12.25
CA LEU A 41 -12.02 -8.06 13.54
C LEU A 41 -12.20 -6.54 13.71
N ALA A 42 -12.19 -5.78 12.61
CA ALA A 42 -12.06 -4.33 12.58
C ALA A 42 -13.18 -3.61 13.34
N GLU A 43 -14.39 -4.17 13.34
CA GLU A 43 -15.53 -3.65 14.11
C GLU A 43 -15.25 -3.63 15.61
N ASN A 44 -14.61 -4.67 16.14
CA ASN A 44 -14.27 -4.79 17.56
C ASN A 44 -13.03 -3.97 17.97
N VAL A 45 -12.27 -3.47 16.99
CA VAL A 45 -11.11 -2.58 17.19
C VAL A 45 -11.45 -1.13 16.85
N THR A 46 -12.68 -0.86 16.39
CA THR A 46 -13.19 0.48 15.99
C THR A 46 -12.38 1.15 14.88
N VAL A 47 -11.77 0.37 13.99
CA VAL A 47 -11.05 0.88 12.82
C VAL A 47 -11.95 0.77 11.59
N LEU A 48 -12.17 1.89 10.92
CA LEU A 48 -12.96 1.93 9.68
C LEU A 48 -12.05 1.83 8.45
N PRO A 49 -12.50 1.13 7.39
CA PRO A 49 -11.77 1.12 6.14
C PRO A 49 -11.85 2.47 5.42
N ASP A 50 -10.85 2.77 4.60
CA ASP A 50 -10.88 3.89 3.66
C ASP A 50 -11.83 3.62 2.46
N GLY A 51 -11.90 4.56 1.52
CA GLY A 51 -12.74 4.43 0.32
C GLY A 51 -12.38 3.26 -0.60
N ASN A 52 -11.21 2.64 -0.43
CA ASN A 52 -10.75 1.47 -1.18
C ASN A 52 -10.91 0.16 -0.38
N GLY A 53 -11.42 0.24 0.86
CA GLY A 53 -11.58 -0.92 1.72
C GLY A 53 -10.32 -1.26 2.53
N ASN A 54 -9.32 -0.38 2.59
CA ASN A 54 -8.05 -0.58 3.28
C ASN A 54 -8.09 -0.06 4.73
N TYR A 55 -7.31 -0.67 5.63
CA TYR A 55 -7.26 -0.28 7.04
C TYR A 55 -5.90 0.32 7.41
N ASP A 56 -5.94 1.43 8.14
CA ASP A 56 -4.77 2.08 8.73
C ASP A 56 -4.76 1.86 10.24
N LEU A 57 -3.65 1.34 10.78
CA LEU A 57 -3.52 0.98 12.19
C LEU A 57 -2.73 2.01 13.01
N SER A 58 -2.55 3.22 12.49
CA SER A 58 -1.87 4.34 13.15
C SER A 58 -2.41 4.69 14.54
N SER A 59 -3.71 4.48 14.76
CA SER A 59 -4.40 4.73 16.03
C SER A 59 -4.60 3.47 16.89
N THR A 60 -4.10 2.32 16.44
CA THR A 60 -4.31 1.01 17.06
C THR A 60 -3.08 0.55 17.85
N ASN A 61 -3.28 -0.32 18.84
CA ASN A 61 -2.19 -0.98 19.57
C ASN A 61 -2.50 -2.47 19.82
N PHE A 62 -1.46 -3.25 20.16
CA PHE A 62 -1.60 -4.69 20.40
C PHE A 62 -2.55 -5.04 21.56
N THR A 63 -2.74 -4.14 22.53
CA THR A 63 -3.69 -4.37 23.63
C THR A 63 -5.14 -4.32 23.14
N GLN A 64 -5.49 -3.35 22.29
CA GLN A 64 -6.82 -3.26 21.67
C GLN A 64 -7.09 -4.48 20.78
N ILE A 65 -6.10 -4.87 19.98
CA ILE A 65 -6.16 -6.08 19.15
C ILE A 65 -6.43 -7.31 20.03
N ARG A 66 -5.65 -7.54 21.09
CA ARG A 66 -5.85 -8.69 21.99
C ARG A 66 -7.24 -8.69 22.62
N ALA A 67 -7.73 -7.53 23.04
CA ALA A 67 -9.08 -7.40 23.59
C ALA A 67 -10.16 -7.79 22.57
N ALA A 68 -10.02 -7.33 21.32
CA ALA A 68 -10.95 -7.67 20.24
C ALA A 68 -10.89 -9.15 19.88
N ILE A 69 -9.70 -9.76 19.84
CA ILE A 69 -9.56 -11.21 19.60
C ILE A 69 -10.19 -12.00 20.74
N LYS A 70 -9.93 -11.60 21.99
CA LYS A 70 -10.52 -12.24 23.16
C LYS A 70 -12.05 -12.21 23.09
N ALA A 71 -12.63 -11.05 22.74
CA ALA A 71 -14.07 -10.91 22.58
C ALA A 71 -14.65 -11.85 21.50
N ILE A 72 -13.93 -12.11 20.41
CA ILE A 72 -14.34 -13.10 19.39
C ILE A 72 -14.20 -14.52 19.91
N CYS A 73 -13.10 -14.84 20.57
CA CYS A 73 -12.82 -16.19 21.07
C CYS A 73 -13.74 -16.60 22.24
N GLU A 74 -14.33 -15.64 22.96
CA GLU A 74 -15.30 -15.89 24.04
C GLU A 74 -16.74 -16.05 23.53
N GLN A 75 -17.00 -15.85 22.24
CA GLN A 75 -18.33 -16.07 21.66
C GLN A 75 -18.72 -17.54 21.71
N SER A 76 -20.00 -17.80 21.97
CA SER A 76 -20.50 -19.18 21.91
C SER A 76 -20.54 -19.65 20.46
N TRP A 77 -20.38 -20.96 20.24
CA TRP A 77 -20.45 -21.52 18.89
C TRP A 77 -21.78 -21.20 18.19
N SER A 78 -22.89 -21.10 18.93
CA SER A 78 -24.19 -20.68 18.40
C SER A 78 -24.21 -19.25 17.86
N ASP A 79 -23.43 -18.33 18.43
CA ASP A 79 -23.32 -16.94 17.97
C ASP A 79 -22.36 -16.80 16.78
N VAL A 80 -21.46 -17.76 16.63
CA VAL A 80 -20.46 -17.88 15.56
C VAL A 80 -20.99 -18.69 14.37
N ASN A 81 -22.11 -19.42 14.54
CA ASN A 81 -22.72 -20.29 13.53
C ASN A 81 -23.42 -19.48 12.44
N ASP A 82 -22.60 -18.78 11.67
CA ASP A 82 -22.94 -18.08 10.45
C ASP A 82 -22.77 -19.03 9.25
N THR A 83 -23.42 -18.69 8.15
CA THR A 83 -23.28 -19.37 6.84
C THR A 83 -21.86 -19.33 6.28
N SER A 84 -20.95 -18.55 6.87
CA SER A 84 -19.57 -18.41 6.42
C SER A 84 -18.67 -19.52 6.99
N PRO A 85 -18.03 -20.35 6.13
CA PRO A 85 -17.09 -21.38 6.57
C PRO A 85 -15.82 -20.80 7.22
N TYR A 86 -15.61 -19.49 7.10
CA TYR A 86 -14.44 -18.79 7.63
C TYR A 86 -14.59 -18.38 9.10
N ARG A 87 -15.81 -18.15 9.57
CA ARG A 87 -16.09 -17.62 10.91
C ARG A 87 -15.61 -18.54 12.05
N PRO A 88 -15.76 -19.88 11.96
CA PRO A 88 -15.14 -20.82 12.91
C PRO A 88 -13.63 -20.67 13.10
N LEU A 89 -12.90 -20.30 12.05
CA LEU A 89 -11.44 -20.20 12.08
C LEU A 89 -10.97 -18.82 12.54
N LEU A 90 -11.89 -17.87 12.71
CA LEU A 90 -11.55 -16.48 12.96
C LEU A 90 -10.77 -16.28 14.26
N CYS A 91 -11.17 -16.94 15.36
CA CYS A 91 -10.44 -16.87 16.62
C CYS A 91 -8.99 -17.38 16.46
N PHE A 92 -8.83 -18.57 15.88
CA PHE A 92 -7.50 -19.16 15.66
C PHE A 92 -6.65 -18.30 14.71
N ASN A 93 -7.18 -17.90 13.56
CA ASN A 93 -6.47 -17.09 12.58
C ASN A 93 -6.05 -15.75 13.18
N SER A 94 -6.94 -15.08 13.91
CA SER A 94 -6.63 -13.80 14.54
C SER A 94 -5.54 -13.96 15.61
N MET A 95 -5.66 -14.96 16.49
CA MET A 95 -4.61 -15.27 17.47
C MET A 95 -3.28 -15.56 16.78
N HIS A 96 -3.28 -16.41 15.76
CA HIS A 96 -2.08 -16.83 15.05
C HIS A 96 -1.37 -15.64 14.39
N HIS A 97 -2.11 -14.85 13.61
CA HIS A 97 -1.63 -13.64 12.94
C HIS A 97 -1.02 -12.65 13.94
N TRP A 98 -1.77 -12.25 14.96
CA TRP A 98 -1.30 -11.21 15.87
C TRP A 98 -0.17 -11.68 16.79
N THR A 99 -0.17 -12.96 17.19
CA THR A 99 0.98 -13.57 17.89
C THR A 99 2.22 -13.60 17.01
N LEU A 100 2.07 -13.86 15.70
CA LEU A 100 3.21 -13.87 14.76
C LEU A 100 3.86 -12.48 14.68
N LEU A 101 3.07 -11.40 14.57
CA LEU A 101 3.63 -10.04 14.52
C LEU A 101 4.31 -9.66 15.83
N GLU A 102 3.62 -9.83 16.96
CA GLU A 102 4.10 -9.36 18.27
C GLU A 102 5.29 -10.20 18.76
N TYR A 103 5.15 -11.53 18.76
CA TYR A 103 6.15 -12.43 19.35
C TYR A 103 7.10 -13.04 18.33
N GLY A 104 6.63 -13.34 17.13
CA GLY A 104 7.46 -13.95 16.08
C GLY A 104 8.38 -12.94 15.41
N TYR A 105 7.83 -11.81 14.97
CA TYR A 105 8.59 -10.76 14.28
C TYR A 105 9.10 -9.67 15.22
N GLY A 106 8.65 -9.66 16.48
CA GLY A 106 9.06 -8.67 17.48
C GLY A 106 8.54 -7.26 17.18
N MET A 107 7.38 -7.15 16.54
CA MET A 107 6.77 -5.85 16.27
C MET A 107 6.23 -5.24 17.56
N THR A 108 6.47 -3.94 17.70
CA THR A 108 5.99 -3.12 18.82
C THR A 108 4.81 -2.25 18.41
N ASN A 109 4.15 -1.61 19.38
CA ASN A 109 3.11 -0.62 19.10
C ASN A 109 3.60 0.52 18.21
N ASP A 110 4.89 0.88 18.26
CA ASP A 110 5.45 1.92 17.39
C ASP A 110 5.58 1.45 15.94
N ASN A 111 5.82 0.15 15.71
CA ASN A 111 5.78 -0.42 14.36
C ASN A 111 4.35 -0.45 13.80
N LEU A 112 3.37 -0.75 14.66
CA LEU A 112 1.97 -0.84 14.27
C LEU A 112 1.43 0.48 13.72
N LYS A 113 2.01 1.61 14.16
CA LYS A 113 1.65 2.94 13.65
C LYS A 113 1.87 3.13 12.16
N ASN A 114 2.77 2.33 11.56
CA ASN A 114 3.11 2.33 10.14
C ASN A 114 2.64 1.05 9.43
N PHE A 115 1.71 0.31 10.03
CA PHE A 115 1.16 -0.92 9.49
C PHE A 115 -0.19 -0.67 8.84
N GLN A 116 -0.36 -1.18 7.63
CA GLN A 116 -1.61 -1.08 6.89
C GLN A 116 -2.08 -2.46 6.46
N ILE A 117 -3.40 -2.65 6.41
CA ILE A 117 -4.00 -3.88 5.90
C ILE A 117 -4.74 -3.52 4.62
N ILE A 118 -4.19 -3.98 3.50
CA ILE A 118 -4.57 -3.52 2.17
C ILE A 118 -5.35 -4.62 1.45
N ARG A 119 -6.48 -4.24 0.86
CA ARG A 119 -7.24 -5.05 -0.07
C ARG A 119 -6.79 -4.78 -1.50
N THR A 120 -6.81 -3.50 -1.88
CA THR A 120 -6.56 -3.06 -3.26
C THR A 120 -5.76 -1.76 -3.29
N VAL A 121 -5.00 -1.61 -4.37
CA VAL A 121 -4.39 -0.34 -4.79
C VAL A 121 -4.85 -0.08 -6.22
N ASP A 122 -5.40 1.11 -6.47
CA ASP A 122 -5.97 1.49 -7.77
C ASP A 122 -6.94 0.43 -8.33
N SER A 123 -7.84 -0.08 -7.48
CA SER A 123 -8.82 -1.13 -7.80
C SER A 123 -8.24 -2.50 -8.17
N ASN A 124 -6.93 -2.71 -8.00
CA ASN A 124 -6.28 -4.00 -8.25
C ASN A 124 -5.95 -4.70 -6.93
N GLU A 125 -6.23 -6.00 -6.86
CA GLU A 125 -5.77 -6.83 -5.75
C GLU A 125 -4.24 -6.93 -5.74
N ILE A 126 -3.65 -6.79 -4.55
CA ILE A 126 -2.20 -6.82 -4.39
C ILE A 126 -1.77 -8.25 -4.06
N GLY A 127 -0.71 -8.69 -4.74
CA GLY A 127 -0.09 -9.97 -4.47
C GLY A 127 1.20 -10.15 -5.25
N TRP A 128 1.85 -11.28 -5.02
CA TRP A 128 3.07 -11.67 -5.71
C TRP A 128 2.83 -11.93 -7.21
N THR A 129 1.59 -12.21 -7.63
CA THR A 129 1.23 -12.52 -9.02
C THR A 129 1.56 -11.39 -9.99
N LEU A 130 1.28 -10.14 -9.61
CA LEU A 130 1.62 -8.96 -10.41
C LEU A 130 3.15 -8.80 -10.53
N GLY A 131 3.87 -8.90 -9.42
CA GLY A 131 5.33 -8.83 -9.41
C GLY A 131 5.97 -9.96 -10.23
N TYR A 132 5.39 -11.17 -10.14
CA TYR A 132 5.81 -12.32 -10.94
C TYR A 132 5.61 -12.07 -12.43
N MET A 133 4.44 -11.57 -12.85
CA MET A 133 4.17 -11.23 -14.24
C MET A 133 5.15 -10.17 -14.75
N ILE A 134 5.40 -9.11 -13.98
CA ILE A 134 6.36 -8.06 -14.32
C ILE A 134 7.77 -8.61 -14.51
N ASN A 135 8.19 -9.52 -13.63
CA ASN A 135 9.49 -10.19 -13.73
C ASN A 135 9.58 -11.07 -14.99
N GLN A 136 8.53 -11.82 -15.31
CA GLN A 136 8.51 -12.69 -16.49
C GLN A 136 8.49 -11.92 -17.81
N THR A 137 7.88 -10.73 -17.83
CA THR A 137 7.79 -9.91 -19.04
C THR A 137 8.99 -8.98 -19.24
N ASN A 138 9.95 -8.93 -18.30
CA ASN A 138 11.02 -7.92 -18.24
C ASN A 138 10.47 -6.50 -18.43
N TYR A 139 9.26 -6.24 -17.91
CA TYR A 139 8.59 -4.96 -18.12
C TYR A 139 9.25 -3.82 -17.33
N LEU A 140 9.94 -4.15 -16.22
CA LEU A 140 10.77 -3.21 -15.49
C LEU A 140 12.22 -3.34 -15.94
N ASP A 141 12.70 -2.36 -16.69
CA ASP A 141 14.12 -2.22 -16.99
C ASP A 141 14.85 -1.69 -15.75
N ALA A 142 15.71 -2.50 -15.15
CA ALA A 142 16.48 -2.11 -13.95
C ALA A 142 17.41 -0.90 -14.19
N GLN A 143 17.78 -0.64 -15.44
CA GLN A 143 18.60 0.50 -15.85
C GLN A 143 17.79 1.75 -16.19
N SER A 144 16.53 1.61 -16.59
CA SER A 144 15.70 2.75 -16.97
C SER A 144 14.97 3.26 -15.73
N ARG A 145 15.48 4.36 -15.17
CA ARG A 145 14.62 5.17 -14.30
C ARG A 145 13.46 5.64 -15.18
N PRO A 146 12.19 5.50 -14.77
CA PRO A 146 11.09 6.04 -15.56
C PRO A 146 11.42 7.51 -15.84
N GLU A 147 11.61 7.83 -17.12
CA GLU A 147 11.84 9.20 -17.52
C GLU A 147 10.69 10.03 -16.97
N ARG A 148 11.01 11.17 -16.36
CA ARG A 148 10.00 12.04 -15.76
C ARG A 148 8.98 12.39 -16.84
N LEU A 149 7.82 11.73 -16.79
CA LEU A 149 6.70 12.06 -17.66
C LEU A 149 6.26 13.48 -17.33
N LEU A 150 6.08 14.32 -18.34
CA LEU A 150 5.51 15.64 -18.18
C LEU A 150 4.15 15.50 -17.51
N THR A 151 3.95 16.22 -16.40
CA THR A 151 2.62 16.28 -15.80
C THR A 151 1.64 16.90 -16.79
N LYS A 152 0.34 16.60 -16.63
CA LYS A 152 -0.71 17.19 -17.49
C LYS A 152 -0.61 18.72 -17.56
N ALA A 153 -0.24 19.36 -16.45
CA ALA A 153 -0.05 20.80 -16.35
C ALA A 153 1.17 21.28 -17.16
N GLU A 154 2.31 20.60 -17.06
CA GLU A 154 3.52 20.96 -17.81
C GLU A 154 3.34 20.77 -19.31
N PHE A 155 2.71 19.67 -19.72
CA PHE A 155 2.38 19.41 -21.12
C PHE A 155 1.42 20.48 -21.68
N GLY A 156 0.37 20.83 -20.92
CA GLY A 156 -0.56 21.90 -21.29
C GLY A 156 0.13 23.26 -21.40
N GLY A 157 1.05 23.57 -20.47
CA GLY A 157 1.85 24.80 -20.51
C GLY A 157 2.74 24.89 -21.75
N LEU A 158 3.43 23.81 -22.11
CA LEU A 158 4.24 23.72 -23.33
C LEU A 158 3.41 23.92 -24.59
N LEU A 159 2.25 23.26 -24.70
CA LEU A 159 1.34 23.43 -25.84
C LEU A 159 0.84 24.86 -25.97
N GLY A 160 0.48 25.50 -24.86
CA GLY A 160 0.06 26.91 -24.85
C GLY A 160 1.18 27.82 -25.34
N LEU A 161 2.40 27.62 -24.86
CA LEU A 161 3.56 28.42 -25.23
C LEU A 161 3.94 28.25 -26.70
N CYS A 162 3.96 27.01 -27.21
CA CYS A 162 4.17 26.73 -28.63
C CYS A 162 3.10 27.39 -29.52
N SER A 163 1.82 27.30 -29.11
CA SER A 163 0.71 27.92 -29.84
C SER A 163 0.84 29.45 -29.89
N PHE A 164 1.24 30.06 -28.78
CA PHE A 164 1.49 31.50 -28.71
C PHE A 164 2.65 31.93 -29.63
N CYS A 165 3.78 31.21 -29.62
CA CYS A 165 4.91 31.49 -30.50
C CYS A 165 4.53 31.41 -31.98
N LEU A 166 3.72 30.41 -32.36
CA LEU A 166 3.22 30.29 -33.74
C LEU A 166 2.35 31.48 -34.14
N LEU A 167 1.41 31.91 -33.27
CA LEU A 167 0.57 33.08 -33.53
C LEU A 167 1.40 34.36 -33.73
N VAL A 168 2.39 34.59 -32.87
CA VAL A 168 3.29 35.75 -33.00
C VAL A 168 4.06 35.72 -34.31
N SER A 169 4.58 34.55 -34.71
CA SER A 169 5.31 34.42 -35.98
C SER A 169 4.44 34.72 -37.21
N VAL A 170 3.18 34.29 -37.20
CA VAL A 170 2.21 34.57 -38.27
C VAL A 170 1.89 36.06 -38.33
N ILE A 171 1.68 36.71 -37.18
CA ILE A 171 1.40 38.15 -37.12
C ILE A 171 2.59 38.96 -37.68
N ILE A 172 3.82 38.62 -37.29
CA ILE A 172 5.02 39.26 -37.82
C ILE A 172 5.14 39.03 -39.34
N GLY A 173 4.86 37.81 -39.81
CA GLY A 173 4.83 37.49 -41.24
C GLY A 173 3.82 38.35 -42.02
N ILE A 174 2.61 38.54 -41.48
CA ILE A 174 1.58 39.40 -42.09
C ILE A 174 2.03 40.86 -42.09
N ILE A 175 2.60 41.36 -40.99
CA ILE A 175 3.08 42.75 -40.88
C ILE A 175 4.20 43.02 -41.90
N THR A 176 5.17 42.12 -42.00
CA THR A 176 6.29 42.26 -42.95
C THR A 176 5.81 42.23 -44.40
N MET A 177 4.89 41.32 -44.74
CA MET A 177 4.25 41.28 -46.07
C MET A 177 3.47 42.55 -46.38
N TYR A 178 2.73 43.09 -45.41
CA TYR A 178 1.99 44.35 -45.56
C TYR A 178 2.94 45.54 -45.79
N HIS A 179 4.03 45.62 -45.03
CA HIS A 179 5.05 46.66 -45.22
C HIS A 179 5.73 46.57 -46.59
N ILE A 180 6.11 45.36 -47.03
CA ILE A 180 6.71 45.15 -48.36
C ILE A 180 5.72 45.56 -49.45
N HIS A 181 4.45 45.17 -49.35
CA HIS A 181 3.43 45.56 -50.33
C HIS A 181 3.25 47.08 -50.38
N ARG A 182 3.16 47.74 -49.22
CA ARG A 182 3.00 49.19 -49.12
C ARG A 182 4.20 49.97 -49.66
N ASN A 183 5.43 49.48 -49.46
CA ASN A 183 6.64 50.14 -49.97
C ASN A 183 6.84 49.95 -51.49
N ARG A 184 6.13 48.99 -52.10
CA ARG A 184 6.23 48.66 -53.52
C ARG A 184 5.20 49.40 -54.39
N ASN A 185 4.17 49.98 -53.77
CA ASN A 185 3.17 50.87 -54.38
C ASN A 185 3.52 52.33 -54.10
#